data_AF-A0A377BNB2-F1
#
_entry.id   AF-A0A377BNB2-F1
#
_cell.length_a   1.000
_cell.length_b   1.000
_cell.length_c   1.000
_cell.angle_alpha   90.00
_cell.angle_beta   90.00
_cell.angle_gamma   90.00
#
_symmetry.space_group_name_H-M   'P 1'
#
loop_
_entity.id
_entity.type
_entity.pdbx_description
1 polymer ?
#
loop_
_entity_poly.entity_id
_entity_poly.type
_entity_poly.pdbx_seq_one_letter_code
_entity_poly.pdbx_strand_id
1 'polypeptide(L)' 'MAMPPKLKNSVIAAIPAGAIAIAAALITGPTGNDGLEGVRYQPYRDVVGVWTVCWGHTGKILSSARPTPKQSARRCWIKT' A
#
# COMPACT_ATOMS: atom_id res chain seq x y z
N MET A 1 -18.90 -12.29 -1.41
CA MET A 1 -17.89 -11.94 -0.39
C MET A 1 -18.24 -10.57 0.16
N ALA A 2 -18.62 -10.45 1.44
CA ALA A 2 -18.92 -9.17 2.05
C ALA A 2 -17.61 -8.51 2.51
N MET A 3 -17.44 -7.22 2.20
CA MET A 3 -16.30 -6.42 2.65
C MET A 3 -16.20 -6.48 4.19
N PRO A 4 -14.99 -6.73 4.76
CA PRO A 4 -14.84 -6.82 6.21
C PRO A 4 -15.27 -5.50 6.87
N PRO A 5 -15.96 -5.57 8.03
CA PRO A 5 -16.57 -4.39 8.65
C PRO A 5 -15.55 -3.28 8.99
N LYS A 6 -14.30 -3.66 9.30
CA LYS A 6 -13.21 -2.71 9.52
C LYS A 6 -12.85 -1.91 8.26
N LEU A 7 -12.83 -2.55 7.08
CA LEU A 7 -12.52 -1.90 5.81
C LEU A 7 -13.68 -1.00 5.36
N LYS A 8 -14.93 -1.45 5.58
CA LYS A 8 -16.12 -0.59 5.39
C LYS A 8 -16.06 0.69 6.21
N ASN A 9 -15.74 0.58 7.51
CA ASN A 9 -15.66 1.76 8.38
C ASN A 9 -14.52 2.70 7.97
N SER A 10 -13.39 2.16 7.52
CA SER A 10 -12.27 2.95 7.00
C SER A 10 -12.66 3.74 5.74
N VAL A 11 -13.41 3.12 4.82
CA VAL A 11 -13.91 3.77 3.62
C VAL A 11 -14.91 4.87 3.98
N ILE A 12 -15.86 4.59 4.87
CA ILE A 12 -16.85 5.58 5.35
C ILE A 12 -16.14 6.78 6.01
N ALA A 13 -15.13 6.53 6.83
CA ALA A 13 -14.32 7.58 7.46
C ALA A 13 -13.49 8.40 6.46
N ALA A 14 -13.15 7.83 5.30
CA ALA A 14 -12.38 8.50 4.25
C ALA A 14 -13.25 9.34 3.28
N ILE A 15 -14.58 9.14 3.26
CA ILE A 15 -15.52 9.91 2.42
C ILE A 15 -15.31 11.44 2.52
N PRO A 16 -15.24 12.07 3.71
CA PRO A 16 -15.08 13.52 3.81
C PRO A 16 -13.75 14.04 3.26
N ALA A 17 -12.73 13.18 3.12
CA ALA A 17 -11.43 13.55 2.59
C ALA A 17 -11.32 13.39 1.04
N GLY A 18 -12.39 12.91 0.39
CA GLY A 18 -12.49 12.83 -1.07
C GLY A 18 -11.97 11.52 -1.68
N ALA A 19 -11.99 11.46 -3.02
CA ALA A 19 -11.77 10.21 -3.77
C ALA A 19 -10.38 9.58 -3.55
N ILE A 20 -9.34 10.41 -3.39
CA ILE A 20 -7.96 9.94 -3.16
C ILE A 20 -7.86 9.22 -1.81
N ALA A 21 -8.52 9.74 -0.77
CA ALA A 21 -8.51 9.12 0.55
C ALA A 21 -9.27 7.79 0.56
N ILE A 22 -10.38 7.70 -0.19
CA ILE A 22 -11.14 6.45 -0.35
C ILE A 22 -10.27 5.39 -1.03
N ALA A 23 -9.58 5.76 -2.12
CA ALA A 23 -8.67 4.85 -2.82
C ALA A 23 -7.52 4.38 -1.91
N ALA A 24 -6.91 5.30 -1.16
CA ALA A 24 -5.87 4.96 -0.19
C ALA A 24 -6.35 4.00 0.91
N ALA A 25 -7.57 4.21 1.43
CA ALA A 25 -8.18 3.33 2.43
C ALA A 25 -8.48 1.94 1.88
N LEU A 26 -8.78 1.82 0.58
CA LEU A 26 -8.98 0.53 -0.09
C LEU A 26 -7.67 -0.21 -0.34
N ILE A 27 -6.64 0.50 -0.81
CA ILE A 27 -5.33 -0.08 -1.14
C ILE A 27 -4.63 -0.55 0.14
N THR A 28 -4.50 0.33 1.12
CA THR A 28 -3.70 0.08 2.33
C THR A 28 -4.51 -0.53 3.48
N GLY A 29 -5.84 -0.33 3.49
CA GLY A 29 -6.70 -0.77 4.58
C GLY A 29 -6.51 0.07 5.87
N PRO A 30 -7.33 -0.20 6.90
CA PRO A 30 -7.36 0.59 8.13
C PRO A 30 -6.04 0.55 8.94
N THR A 31 -5.22 -0.49 8.74
CA THR A 31 -3.95 -0.71 9.47
C THR A 31 -2.72 -0.58 8.55
N GLY A 32 -2.91 -0.28 7.27
CA GLY A 32 -1.83 -0.20 6.27
C GLY A 32 -1.42 -1.54 5.63
N ASN A 33 -1.86 -2.67 6.19
CA ASN A 33 -1.51 -4.02 5.71
C ASN A 33 -2.74 -4.91 5.45
N ASP A 34 -3.94 -4.46 5.82
CA ASP A 34 -5.19 -5.24 5.76
C ASP A 34 -6.11 -4.75 4.62
N GLY A 35 -5.54 -4.06 3.64
CA GLY A 35 -6.23 -3.57 2.45
C GLY A 35 -6.38 -4.63 1.36
N LEU A 36 -6.82 -4.20 0.19
CA LEU A 36 -6.86 -5.04 -1.01
C LEU A 36 -5.46 -5.41 -1.50
N GLU A 37 -4.48 -4.52 -1.28
CA GLU A 37 -3.09 -4.73 -1.64
C GLU A 37 -2.29 -5.08 -0.38
N GLY A 38 -1.68 -6.27 -0.35
CA GLY A 38 -0.76 -6.64 0.72
C GLY A 38 0.53 -5.82 0.62
N VAL A 39 1.09 -5.38 1.76
CA VAL A 39 2.33 -4.59 1.75
C VAL A 39 3.59 -5.47 1.78
N ARG A 40 4.57 -5.14 0.93
CA ARG A 40 5.92 -5.70 1.03
C ARG A 40 6.97 -4.58 1.05
N TYR A 41 7.58 -4.36 2.21
CA TYR A 41 8.62 -3.32 2.37
C TYR A 41 9.97 -3.70 1.77
N GLN A 42 10.19 -4.98 1.50
CA GLN A 42 11.38 -5.45 0.83
C GLN A 42 11.11 -5.54 -0.68
N PRO A 43 11.95 -4.92 -1.53
CA PRO A 43 11.79 -5.02 -2.96
C PRO A 43 11.94 -6.48 -3.40
N TYR A 44 11.00 -6.97 -4.19
CA TYR A 44 11.03 -8.30 -4.77
C TYR A 44 10.99 -8.18 -6.30
N ARG A 45 11.39 -9.27 -6.96
CA ARG A 45 11.30 -9.37 -8.40
C ARG A 45 10.06 -10.19 -8.71
N ASP A 46 9.14 -9.59 -9.44
CA ASP A 46 7.91 -10.25 -9.86
C ASP A 46 8.19 -11.34 -10.90
N VAL A 47 7.21 -12.19 -11.22
CA VAL A 47 7.37 -13.30 -12.17
C VAL A 47 7.73 -12.80 -13.58
N VAL A 48 7.32 -11.57 -13.90
CA VAL A 48 7.67 -10.86 -15.15
C VAL A 48 9.03 -10.16 -15.10
N GLY A 49 9.81 -10.36 -14.04
CA GLY A 49 11.18 -9.84 -13.93
C GLY A 49 11.29 -8.37 -13.55
N VAL A 50 10.18 -7.70 -13.24
CA VAL A 50 10.10 -6.29 -12.83
C VAL A 50 10.27 -6.17 -11.32
N TRP A 51 10.95 -5.12 -10.86
CA TRP A 51 11.07 -4.83 -9.43
C TRP A 51 9.80 -4.18 -8.89
N THR A 52 9.27 -4.77 -7.82
CA THR A 52 8.03 -4.40 -7.13
C THR A 52 8.26 -4.16 -5.64
N VAL A 53 7.57 -3.20 -5.03
CA VAL A 53 7.64 -2.90 -3.60
C VAL A 53 6.34 -2.25 -3.10
N CYS A 54 6.15 -2.17 -1.78
CA CYS A 54 5.00 -1.54 -1.13
C CYS A 54 3.68 -2.21 -1.55
N TRP A 55 2.68 -1.43 -1.96
CA TRP A 55 1.38 -1.88 -2.49
C TRP A 55 1.43 -1.98 -4.02
N GLY A 56 2.35 -2.79 -4.55
CA GLY A 56 2.44 -3.05 -5.99
C GLY A 56 3.19 -1.98 -6.82
N HIS A 57 4.01 -1.14 -6.22
CA HIS A 57 4.77 -0.12 -6.92
C HIS A 57 5.86 -0.74 -7.82
N THR A 58 5.73 -0.58 -9.13
CA THR A 58 6.65 -1.13 -10.15
C THR A 58 7.62 -0.07 -10.67
N GLY A 59 8.80 -0.48 -11.15
CA GLY A 59 9.70 0.38 -11.94
C GLY A 59 11.20 0.27 -11.60
N LYS A 60 11.94 1.38 -11.76
CA LYS A 60 13.37 1.48 -11.36
C LYS A 60 13.48 1.57 -9.83
N ILE A 61 13.34 0.42 -9.17
CA ILE A 61 13.53 0.31 -7.74
C ILE A 61 14.92 -0.26 -7.48
N LEU A 62 15.77 0.52 -6.82
CA LEU A 62 17.08 0.05 -6.37
C LEU A 62 16.89 -1.07 -5.34
N SER A 63 17.46 -2.24 -5.60
CA SER A 63 17.43 -3.43 -4.74
C SER A 63 18.04 -3.22 -3.35
N SER A 64 18.80 -2.13 -3.15
CA SER A 64 19.46 -1.78 -1.88
C SER A 64 18.61 -0.97 -0.91
N ALA A 65 17.40 -0.56 -1.28
CA ALA A 65 16.53 0.19 -0.39
C ALA A 65 15.84 -0.77 0.61
N ARG A 66 16.51 -1.09 1.72
CA ARG A 66 15.89 -1.71 2.90
C ARG A 66 15.71 -0.66 4.01
N PRO A 67 14.65 0.18 3.95
CA PRO A 67 14.34 1.08 5.04
C PRO A 67 13.80 0.32 6.26
N THR A 68 13.93 0.92 7.44
CA THR A 68 13.25 0.44 8.66
C THR A 68 11.72 0.51 8.46
N PRO A 69 10.89 -0.32 9.13
CA PRO A 69 9.45 -0.36 8.88
C PRO A 69 8.75 1.01 8.89
N LYS A 70 9.18 1.91 9.78
CA LYS A 70 8.68 3.30 9.86
C LYS A 70 9.09 4.16 8.67
N GLN A 71 10.33 4.01 8.20
CA GLN A 71 10.82 4.70 7.01
C GLN A 71 10.22 4.11 5.73
N SER A 72 9.95 2.81 5.71
CA SER A 72 9.38 2.10 4.56
C SER A 72 7.96 2.56 4.28
N ALA A 73 7.11 2.70 5.30
CA ALA A 73 5.76 3.25 5.13
C ALA A 73 5.77 4.67 4.52
N ARG A 74 6.63 5.57 5.02
CA ARG A 74 6.78 6.93 4.44
C ARG A 74 7.33 6.89 3.02
N ARG A 75 8.30 6.02 2.74
CA ARG A 75 8.88 5.87 1.40
C ARG A 75 7.87 5.32 0.40
N CYS A 76 6.99 4.43 0.83
CA CYS A 76 5.89 3.91 0.01
C CYS A 76 4.98 5.05 -0.43
N TRP A 77 4.58 5.91 0.51
CA TRP A 77 3.75 7.08 0.19
C TRP A 77 4.45 8.13 -0.69
N ILE A 78 5.74 8.40 -0.49
CA ILE A 78 6.48 9.39 -1.32
C ILE A 78 6.65 8.90 -2.77
N LYS A 79 6.66 7.59 -2.99
CA LYS A 79 6.82 7.02 -4.33
C LYS A 79 5.51 6.84 -5.09
N THR A 80 4.36 6.93 -4.41
CA THR A 80 3.01 6.83 -5.01
C THR A 80 2.52 8.21 -5.43
#